data_AF-A0A1M3KM37-F1
#
_entry.id   AF-A0A1M3KM37-F1
#
_cell.length_a   1.000
_cell.length_b   1.000
_cell.length_c   1.000
_cell.angle_alpha   90.00
_cell.angle_beta   90.00
_cell.angle_gamma   90.00
#
_symmetry.space_group_name_H-M   'P 1'
#
loop_
_entity.id
_entity.type
_entity.pdbx_description
1 polymer ?
#
loop_
_entity_poly.entity_id
_entity_poly.type
_entity_poly.pdbx_seq_one_letter_code
_entity_poly.pdbx_strand_id
1 'polypeptide(L)'
;MSDWWPAIRVKRFSGEPAPVYARRRAEVAAIISGFRKGRFEGALAERLDTRLDGLLSGDYDESRPDPYGVVGWESRPRTAIVHVVEAA
;
A
#
# COMPACT_ATOMS: atom_id res chain seq x y z
N MET A 1 19.05 -6.97 -13.02
CA MET A 1 17.98 -7.83 -13.54
C MET A 1 16.75 -6.94 -13.65
N SER A 2 16.29 -6.64 -14.86
CA SER A 2 15.16 -5.73 -15.05
C SER A 2 13.91 -6.32 -14.40
N ASP A 3 13.31 -5.56 -13.50
CA ASP A 3 11.98 -5.80 -12.90
C ASP A 3 10.93 -6.03 -14.02
N TRP A 4 10.79 -7.26 -14.51
CA TRP A 4 9.87 -7.63 -15.61
C TRP A 4 8.39 -7.58 -15.21
N TRP A 5 8.07 -6.99 -14.07
CA TRP A 5 6.67 -6.93 -13.64
C TRP A 5 5.89 -5.90 -14.47
N PRO A 6 4.70 -6.29 -15.00
CA PRO A 6 3.87 -5.36 -15.75
C PRO A 6 3.49 -4.14 -14.93
N ALA A 7 3.34 -3.01 -15.63
CA ALA A 7 2.86 -1.78 -15.05
C ALA A 7 1.51 -2.01 -14.37
N ILE A 8 1.36 -1.49 -13.15
CA ILE A 8 0.12 -1.62 -12.38
C ILE A 8 -0.91 -0.69 -13.02
N ARG A 9 -1.97 -1.28 -13.59
CA ARG A 9 -3.06 -0.54 -14.25
C ARG A 9 -4.31 -0.65 -13.40
N VAL A 10 -4.77 0.48 -12.87
CA VAL A 10 -5.99 0.57 -12.05
C VAL A 10 -7.06 1.29 -12.85
N LYS A 11 -8.17 0.62 -13.12
CA LYS A 11 -9.34 1.21 -13.79
C LYS A 11 -10.06 2.15 -12.84
N ARG A 12 -10.52 3.29 -13.37
CA ARG A 12 -11.41 4.20 -12.64
C ARG A 12 -12.82 3.62 -12.62
N PHE A 13 -13.50 3.70 -11.49
CA PHE A 13 -14.90 3.27 -11.41
C PHE A 13 -15.85 4.30 -12.02
N SER A 14 -17.05 3.88 -12.40
CA SER A 14 -18.09 4.79 -12.89
C SER A 14 -18.50 5.76 -11.77
N GLY A 15 -18.55 7.06 -12.06
CA GLY A 15 -18.90 8.09 -11.07
C GLY A 15 -17.82 8.43 -10.04
N GLU A 16 -16.70 7.71 -9.99
CA GLU A 16 -15.61 7.96 -9.04
C GLU A 16 -14.98 9.33 -9.28
N PRO A 17 -14.92 10.25 -8.31
CA PRO A 17 -14.26 11.55 -8.48
C PRO A 17 -12.77 11.40 -8.83
N ALA A 18 -12.25 12.28 -9.67
CA ALA A 18 -10.83 12.26 -10.07
C ALA A 18 -9.84 12.23 -8.88
N PRO A 19 -10.01 13.04 -7.79
CA PRO A 19 -9.11 12.97 -6.64
C PRO A 19 -9.20 11.65 -5.87
N VAL A 20 -10.39 11.04 -5.81
CA VAL A 20 -10.62 9.74 -5.17
C VAL A 20 -9.92 8.64 -5.96
N TYR A 21 -10.10 8.63 -7.29
CA TYR A 21 -9.39 7.73 -8.20
C TYR A 21 -7.87 7.83 -8.05
N ALA A 22 -7.33 9.06 -8.02
CA ALA A 22 -5.88 9.27 -7.91
C ALA A 22 -5.32 8.69 -6.60
N ARG A 23 -6.02 8.89 -5.47
CA ARG A 23 -5.63 8.35 -4.17
C ARG A 23 -5.67 6.83 -4.14
N ARG A 24 -6.79 6.23 -4.57
CA ARG A 24 -6.95 4.78 -4.63
C ARG A 24 -5.91 4.13 -5.53
N ARG A 25 -5.70 4.70 -6.73
CA ARG A 25 -4.68 4.22 -7.66
C ARG A 25 -3.29 4.23 -7.01
N ALA A 26 -2.95 5.30 -6.29
CA ALA A 26 -1.66 5.40 -5.60
C ALA A 26 -1.53 4.34 -4.50
N GLU A 27 -2.59 4.12 -3.71
CA GLU A 27 -2.62 3.10 -2.66
C GLU A 27 -2.45 1.69 -3.24
N VAL A 28 -3.23 1.32 -4.26
CA VAL A 28 -3.10 0.03 -4.96
C VAL A 28 -1.69 -0.17 -5.52
N ALA A 29 -1.12 0.87 -6.14
CA ALA A 29 0.23 0.80 -6.69
C ALA A 29 1.29 0.58 -5.60
N ALA A 30 1.15 1.24 -4.45
CA ALA A 30 2.04 1.09 -3.31
C ALA A 30 1.95 -0.32 -2.69
N ILE A 31 0.74 -0.85 -2.50
CA ILE A 31 0.52 -2.18 -1.94
C ILE A 31 1.16 -3.25 -2.85
N ILE A 32 0.82 -3.26 -4.14
CA ILE A 32 1.35 -4.26 -5.08
C ILE A 32 2.87 -4.14 -5.20
N SER A 33 3.41 -2.92 -5.24
CA SER A 33 4.86 -2.71 -5.30
C SER A 33 5.56 -3.18 -4.02
N GLY A 34 4.92 -3.03 -2.86
CA GLY A 34 5.43 -3.54 -1.60
C GLY A 34 5.45 -5.07 -1.54
N PHE A 35 4.39 -5.73 -2.01
CA PHE A 35 4.35 -7.19 -2.13
C PHE A 35 5.42 -7.73 -3.09
N ARG A 36 5.56 -7.12 -4.28
CA ARG A 36 6.59 -7.52 -5.26
C ARG A 36 8.01 -7.48 -4.69
N LYS A 37 8.25 -6.57 -3.76
CA LYS A 37 9.56 -6.36 -3.11
C LYS A 37 9.69 -7.08 -1.77
N GLY A 38 8.71 -7.90 -1.37
CA GLY A 38 8.74 -8.65 -0.10
C GLY A 38 8.75 -7.75 1.14
N ARG A 39 8.06 -6.60 1.10
CA ARG A 39 8.12 -5.59 2.18
C ARG A 39 7.05 -5.73 3.25
N PHE A 40 6.06 -6.59 3.02
CA PHE A 40 4.95 -6.82 3.93
C PHE A 40 4.94 -8.27 4.36
N GLU A 41 4.83 -8.51 5.66
CA GLU A 41 4.83 -9.85 6.25
C GLU A 41 3.79 -9.95 7.37
N GLY A 42 3.42 -11.19 7.70
CA GLY A 42 2.51 -11.51 8.80
C GLY A 42 1.16 -10.78 8.71
N ALA A 43 0.67 -10.32 9.87
CA ALA A 43 -0.63 -9.67 9.96
C ALA A 43 -0.76 -8.38 9.12
N LEU A 44 0.36 -7.71 8.79
CA LEU A 44 0.31 -6.54 7.92
C LEU A 44 0.05 -6.96 6.46
N ALA A 45 0.70 -8.03 6.00
CA ALA A 45 0.46 -8.57 4.66
C ALA A 45 -1.02 -8.97 4.48
N GLU A 46 -1.59 -9.70 5.43
CA GLU A 46 -3.00 -10.12 5.38
C GLU A 46 -3.96 -8.91 5.32
N ARG A 47 -3.72 -7.90 6.15
CA ARG A 47 -4.53 -6.67 6.14
C ARG A 47 -4.43 -5.90 4.84
N LEU A 48 -3.24 -5.85 4.25
CA LEU A 48 -3.02 -5.19 2.97
C LEU A 48 -3.60 -5.98 1.80
N ASP A 49 -3.68 -7.30 1.92
CA ASP A 49 -4.36 -8.16 0.94
C ASP A 49 -5.88 -7.91 0.97
N THR A 50 -6.52 -7.94 2.15
CA THR A 50 -7.93 -7.57 2.29
C THR A 50 -8.20 -6.14 1.84
N ARG A 51 -7.30 -5.20 2.15
CA ARG A 51 -7.43 -3.82 1.71
C ARG A 51 -7.30 -3.70 0.18
N LEU A 52 -6.38 -4.44 -0.42
CA LEU A 52 -6.20 -4.46 -1.88
C LEU A 52 -7.46 -4.97 -2.57
N ASP A 53 -8.09 -6.03 -2.05
CA ASP A 53 -9.35 -6.55 -2.57
C ASP A 53 -10.46 -5.49 -2.55
N GLY A 54 -10.69 -4.81 -1.42
CA GLY A 54 -11.68 -3.73 -1.34
C GLY A 54 -11.41 -2.55 -2.26
N LEU A 55 -10.13 -2.16 -2.44
CA LEU A 55 -9.75 -1.10 -3.39
C LEU A 55 -9.99 -1.49 -4.86
N LEU A 56 -9.95 -2.80 -5.17
CA LEU A 56 -10.16 -3.32 -6.53
C LEU A 56 -11.63 -3.64 -6.82
N SER A 57 -12.42 -4.01 -5.80
CA SER A 57 -13.87 -4.22 -5.91
C SER A 57 -14.66 -2.90 -5.90
N GLY A 58 -14.11 -1.87 -5.27
CA GLY A 58 -14.81 -0.61 -5.03
C GLY A 58 -15.45 -0.54 -3.64
N ASP A 59 -15.36 -1.61 -2.84
CA ASP A 59 -15.86 -1.69 -1.47
C ASP A 59 -14.82 -1.17 -0.46
N TYR A 60 -14.35 0.07 -0.66
CA TYR A 60 -13.40 0.70 0.24
C TYR A 60 -13.96 1.99 0.84
N ASP A 61 -13.62 2.25 2.10
CA ASP A 61 -13.97 3.49 2.77
C ASP A 61 -13.06 4.64 2.26
N GLU A 62 -13.65 5.54 1.48
CA GLU A 62 -12.98 6.75 0.98
C GLU A 62 -12.72 7.79 2.08
N SER A 63 -13.45 7.73 3.20
CA SER A 63 -13.25 8.61 4.37
C SER A 63 -11.95 8.28 5.10
N ARG A 64 -11.42 7.08 4.89
CA ARG A 64 -10.17 6.59 5.46
C ARG A 64 -9.21 6.13 4.35
N PRO A 65 -8.64 7.07 3.57
CA PRO A 65 -7.66 6.74 2.54
C PRO A 65 -6.34 6.29 3.19
N ASP A 66 -5.68 5.30 2.60
CA ASP A 66 -4.38 4.78 3.05
C ASP A 66 -4.24 4.60 4.58
N PRO A 67 -5.08 3.74 5.21
CA PRO A 67 -5.07 3.56 6.66
C PRO A 67 -3.76 2.99 7.21
N TYR A 68 -2.91 2.43 6.35
CA TYR A 68 -1.63 1.82 6.70
C TYR A 68 -0.42 2.69 6.30
N GLY A 69 -0.64 3.86 5.70
CA GLY A 69 0.41 4.78 5.30
C GLY A 69 1.37 4.24 4.23
N VAL A 70 0.90 3.34 3.36
CA VAL A 70 1.72 2.66 2.35
C VAL A 70 2.17 3.58 1.22
N VAL A 71 1.42 4.63 0.89
CA VAL A 71 1.76 5.54 -0.21
C VAL A 71 2.99 6.39 0.12
N GLY A 72 3.18 6.72 1.41
CA GLY A 72 4.31 7.52 1.90
C GLY A 72 5.47 6.71 2.48
N TRP A 73 5.39 5.38 2.45
CA TRP A 73 6.30 4.51 3.21
C TRP A 73 7.75 4.52 2.67
N GLU A 74 7.96 4.84 1.38
CA GLU A 74 9.31 4.91 0.77
C GLU A 74 10.09 6.19 1.14
N SER A 75 9.41 7.24 1.62
CA SER A 75 10.04 8.52 1.99
C SER A 75 10.42 8.62 3.46
N ARG A 76 10.16 7.59 4.26
CA ARG A 76 10.61 7.55 5.65
C ARG A 76 12.07 7.06 5.68
N PRO A 77 13.02 7.81 6.27
CA PRO A 77 14.33 7.25 6.52
C PRO A 77 14.14 5.95 7.31
N ARG A 78 14.93 4.93 6.99
CA ARG A 78 15.05 3.72 7.82
C ARG A 78 15.66 4.17 9.15
N THR A 79 14.89 4.82 10.01
CA THR A 79 15.23 4.92 11.42
C THR A 79 15.25 3.49 11.88
N ALA A 80 16.47 2.97 12.02
CA ALA A 80 16.74 1.75 12.72
C ALA A 80 15.93 1.79 14.01
N ILE A 81 15.04 0.83 14.19
CA ILE A 81 14.56 0.50 15.52
C ILE A 81 15.82 0.02 16.25
N VAL A 82 16.53 0.94 16.89
CA VAL A 82 17.59 0.60 17.82
C VAL A 82 16.85 -0.02 18.99
N HIS A 83 16.80 -1.35 19.03
CA HIS A 83 16.53 -2.05 20.28
C HIS A 83 17.61 -1.59 21.25
N VAL A 84 17.28 -0.62 22.11
CA VAL A 84 18.06 -0.37 23.32
C VAL A 84 17.81 -1.58 24.20
N VAL A 85 18.70 -2.56 24.09
CA VAL A 85 18.83 -3.62 25.08
C VAL A 85 19.57 -2.97 26.24
N GLU A 86 18.85 -2.48 27.24
CA GLU A 86 19.46 -2.19 28.53
C GLU A 86 19.84 -3.53 29.16
N ALA A 87 21.16 -3.78 29.21
CA ALA A 87 21.72 -4.79 30.08
C ALA A 87 21.73 -4.24 31.51
N ALA A 88 21.06 -4.93 32.42
CA ALA A 88 21.19 -4.78 33.87
C ALA A 88 21.48 -6.15 34.47
#